data_AF-A0A6N6KCE4-F1
#
_entry.id   AF-A0A6N6KCE4-F1
#
_cell.length_a   1.000
_cell.length_b   1.000
_cell.length_c   1.000
_cell.angle_alpha   90.00
_cell.angle_beta   90.00
_cell.angle_gamma   90.00
#
_symmetry.space_group_name_H-M   'P 1'
#
loop_
_entity.id
_entity.type
_entity.pdbx_description
1 polymer ?
#
loop_
_entity_poly.entity_id
_entity_poly.type
_entity_poly.pdbx_seq_one_letter_code
_entity_poly.pdbx_strand_id
1 'polypeptide(L)'
;MPYSIIFLQQSTPVAQTDTLDAIIAILIILLILSLITEKLTELIKKYIKIPDKVNRYKWLKNIDIDTEKQAALAKTKKKEVTLLAVMLGSLVALMAKASFFDLIGADNPREALFWGEGQSVEGSVLLFVLGIFFTGFFLSFGSAFFHDLLELLYYAKSMKRKLKKPETFSKNSLLATHEFIHTSDILLARRALDKHKTELKSKYKDLIAHLQIGATVNGQIGVIANLTGPKPIDFPDFFPADINGGQTANVAVECIVSEPAKIHAGVSWKLENQDNIGTAGALGAVVVSAHTDKKLLLTCSHVVTGGTSDDWGGFELGSNTGLPISILEHNHELAIGNLFYAKRDDKSDTALVAVDDIFDWDNMLPSGNHLLEARPLSEGKDLNRRVRFFSTQKNTEMEGVIHVVKSSHKEVVKYDDLTIHEYTGLIVIGNNGGGAWSTISEKGDSGSVIYDNQFRPIGLLIGGNNQFTFALPLSDLLTATNSKIFQSPIS
;
A
#
# COMPACT_ATOMS: atom_id res chain seq x y z
N MET A 1 -20.74 21.75 35.29
CA MET A 1 -21.11 22.17 33.92
C MET A 1 -20.26 21.36 32.94
N PRO A 2 -20.84 20.55 32.03
CA PRO A 2 -20.06 19.73 31.13
C PRO A 2 -19.69 20.52 29.87
N TYR A 3 -18.41 20.51 29.52
CA TYR A 3 -17.92 21.02 28.24
C TYR A 3 -18.22 19.97 27.16
N SER A 4 -19.17 20.28 26.28
CA SER A 4 -19.41 19.53 25.06
C SER A 4 -18.30 19.87 24.06
N ILE A 5 -17.35 18.95 23.88
CA ILE A 5 -16.37 19.02 22.80
C ILE A 5 -17.11 18.67 21.51
N ILE A 6 -17.43 19.70 20.73
CA ILE A 6 -17.98 19.55 19.37
C ILE A 6 -16.80 19.15 18.47
N PHE A 7 -16.73 17.87 18.12
CA PHE A 7 -15.93 17.42 16.99
C PHE A 7 -16.59 17.95 15.72
N LEU A 8 -16.06 19.07 15.20
CA LEU A 8 -16.27 19.47 13.82
C LEU A 8 -15.56 18.44 12.95
N GLN A 9 -16.31 17.42 12.56
CA GLN A 9 -15.95 16.51 11.48
C GLN A 9 -15.89 17.38 10.21
N GLN A 10 -14.70 17.88 9.88
CA GLN A 10 -14.45 18.50 8.60
C GLN A 10 -14.69 17.41 7.56
N SER A 11 -15.85 17.46 6.92
CA SER A 11 -16.06 16.73 5.67
C SER A 11 -15.01 17.28 4.71
N THR A 12 -13.97 16.49 4.47
CA THR A 12 -13.06 16.76 3.36
C THR A 12 -13.94 16.89 2.12
N PRO A 13 -13.93 18.04 1.42
CA PRO A 13 -14.71 18.17 0.19
C PRO A 13 -14.30 17.01 -0.71
N VAL A 14 -15.27 16.17 -1.10
CA VAL A 14 -15.06 15.12 -2.09
C VAL A 14 -14.40 15.81 -3.27
N ALA A 15 -13.12 15.49 -3.50
CA ALA A 15 -12.35 16.13 -4.55
C ALA A 15 -13.10 15.88 -5.86
N GLN A 16 -13.72 16.94 -6.42
CA GLN A 16 -14.39 16.84 -7.70
C GLN A 16 -13.38 16.25 -8.68
N THR A 17 -13.66 15.06 -9.17
CA THR A 17 -12.86 14.41 -10.20
C THR A 17 -12.79 15.36 -11.39
N ASP A 18 -11.57 15.73 -11.81
CA ASP A 18 -11.40 16.59 -12.99
C ASP A 18 -12.10 15.87 -14.15
N THR A 19 -13.04 16.54 -14.81
CA THR A 19 -13.81 15.95 -15.93
C THR A 19 -12.90 15.39 -17.01
N LEU A 20 -11.70 15.97 -17.18
CA LEU A 20 -10.68 15.47 -18.09
C LEU A 20 -10.12 14.09 -17.67
N ASP A 21 -9.99 13.84 -16.37
CA ASP A 21 -9.50 12.58 -15.83
C ASP A 21 -10.52 11.46 -15.99
N ALA A 22 -11.81 11.78 -15.81
CA ALA A 22 -12.90 10.86 -16.14
C ALA A 22 -12.90 10.49 -17.63
N ILE A 23 -12.74 11.48 -18.53
CA ILE A 23 -12.66 11.21 -19.98
C ILE A 23 -11.44 10.34 -20.32
N ILE A 24 -10.27 10.62 -19.73
CA ILE A 24 -9.07 9.79 -19.93
C ILE A 24 -9.32 8.35 -19.47
N ALA A 25 -9.95 8.15 -18.31
CA ALA A 25 -10.29 6.82 -17.81
C ALA A 25 -11.25 6.07 -18.76
N ILE A 26 -12.27 6.75 -19.28
CA ILE A 26 -13.19 6.18 -20.28
C ILE A 26 -12.42 5.78 -21.55
N LEU A 27 -11.52 6.62 -22.06
CA LEU A 27 -10.74 6.29 -23.25
C LEU A 27 -9.81 5.10 -23.05
N ILE A 28 -9.23 4.93 -21.87
CA ILE A 28 -8.41 3.76 -21.54
C ILE A 28 -9.27 2.48 -21.57
N ILE A 29 -10.48 2.52 -21.00
CA ILE A 29 -11.44 1.41 -21.04
C ILE A 29 -11.79 1.08 -22.50
N LEU A 30 -12.15 2.09 -23.30
CA LEU A 30 -12.49 1.93 -24.71
C LEU A 30 -11.32 1.42 -25.54
N LEU A 31 -10.09 1.86 -25.26
CA LEU A 31 -8.87 1.33 -25.89
C LEU A 31 -8.74 -0.17 -25.66
N ILE A 32 -8.88 -0.64 -24.42
CA ILE A 32 -8.79 -2.07 -24.08
C ILE A 32 -9.88 -2.87 -24.80
N LEU A 33 -11.13 -2.40 -24.78
CA LEU A 33 -12.24 -3.05 -25.47
C LEU A 33 -12.07 -3.04 -27.01
N SER A 34 -11.40 -2.02 -27.55
CA SER A 34 -11.14 -1.92 -29.00
C SER A 34 -10.12 -2.97 -29.44
N LEU A 35 -9.10 -3.25 -28.63
CA LEU A 35 -8.12 -4.32 -28.87
C LEU A 35 -8.78 -5.70 -28.90
N ILE A 36 -9.71 -5.95 -27.98
CA ILE A 36 -10.51 -7.19 -27.95
C ILE A 36 -11.35 -7.29 -29.23
N THR A 37 -12.04 -6.22 -29.60
CA THR A 37 -12.87 -6.15 -30.80
C THR A 37 -12.06 -6.39 -32.07
N GLU A 38 -10.86 -5.80 -32.16
CA GLU A 38 -9.92 -5.99 -33.27
C GLU A 38 -9.50 -7.46 -33.40
N LYS A 39 -9.07 -8.09 -32.30
CA LYS A 39 -8.66 -9.51 -32.29
C LYS A 39 -9.81 -10.46 -32.62
N LEU A 40 -11.02 -10.19 -32.13
CA LEU A 40 -12.21 -10.96 -32.50
C LEU A 40 -12.55 -10.80 -33.99
N THR A 41 -12.45 -9.58 -34.52
CA THR A 41 -12.67 -9.32 -35.95
C THR A 41 -11.65 -10.08 -36.80
N GLU A 42 -10.36 -10.08 -36.43
CA GLU A 42 -9.32 -10.87 -37.10
C GLU A 42 -9.59 -12.38 -37.03
N LEU A 43 -9.97 -12.89 -35.85
CA LEU A 43 -10.28 -14.30 -35.63
C LEU A 43 -11.45 -14.75 -36.52
N ILE A 44 -12.53 -13.98 -36.55
CA ILE A 44 -13.71 -14.28 -37.36
C ILE A 44 -13.37 -14.24 -38.85
N LYS A 45 -12.64 -13.22 -39.29
CA LYS A 45 -12.15 -13.12 -40.67
C LYS A 45 -11.32 -14.34 -41.09
N LYS A 46 -10.50 -14.87 -40.19
CA LYS A 46 -9.56 -15.97 -40.50
C LYS A 46 -10.18 -17.35 -40.44
N TYR A 47 -11.07 -17.61 -39.48
CA TYR A 47 -11.53 -18.97 -39.17
C TYR A 47 -13.00 -19.23 -39.52
N ILE A 48 -13.84 -18.19 -39.64
CA ILE A 48 -15.26 -18.38 -39.90
C ILE A 48 -15.54 -18.20 -41.39
N LYS A 49 -15.59 -19.33 -42.10
CA LYS A 49 -16.16 -19.38 -43.44
C LYS A 49 -17.67 -19.30 -43.34
N ILE A 50 -18.23 -18.12 -43.60
CA ILE A 50 -19.68 -17.89 -43.54
C ILE A 50 -20.34 -18.71 -44.67
N PRO A 51 -21.17 -19.73 -44.35
CA PRO A 51 -21.78 -20.56 -45.39
C PRO A 51 -22.72 -19.73 -46.27
N ASP A 52 -22.70 -19.95 -47.58
CA ASP A 52 -23.56 -19.23 -48.55
C ASP A 52 -25.06 -19.30 -48.20
N LYS A 53 -25.49 -20.36 -47.51
CA LYS A 53 -26.89 -20.54 -47.06
C LYS A 53 -27.32 -19.59 -45.94
N VAL A 54 -26.39 -19.16 -45.08
CA VAL A 54 -26.66 -18.22 -43.97
C VAL A 54 -26.60 -16.77 -44.47
N ASN A 55 -25.85 -16.52 -45.55
CA ASN A 55 -25.65 -15.21 -46.14
C ASN A 55 -26.79 -14.78 -47.09
N ARG A 56 -28.05 -14.98 -46.68
CA ARG A 56 -29.25 -14.66 -47.48
C ARG A 56 -29.33 -13.17 -47.87
N TYR A 57 -28.66 -12.30 -47.10
CA TYR A 57 -28.63 -10.85 -47.29
C TYR A 57 -27.34 -10.30 -47.94
N LYS A 58 -26.40 -11.15 -48.39
CA LYS A 58 -25.15 -10.79 -49.10
C LYS A 58 -24.18 -9.80 -48.41
N TRP A 59 -24.52 -9.30 -47.23
CA TRP A 59 -23.78 -8.31 -46.43
C TRP A 59 -22.34 -8.67 -46.00
N LEU A 60 -21.91 -9.92 -46.08
CA LEU A 60 -20.57 -10.36 -45.61
C LEU A 60 -19.83 -11.27 -46.63
N LYS A 61 -20.18 -11.17 -47.92
CA LYS A 61 -19.72 -12.13 -48.95
C LYS A 61 -18.24 -11.98 -49.32
N ASN A 62 -17.67 -10.79 -49.15
CA ASN A 62 -16.35 -10.44 -49.68
C ASN A 62 -15.24 -10.44 -48.63
N ILE A 63 -15.51 -10.93 -47.42
CA ILE A 63 -14.58 -10.88 -46.29
C ILE A 63 -13.36 -11.81 -46.49
N ASP A 64 -13.56 -12.98 -47.10
CA ASP A 64 -12.53 -14.00 -47.36
C ASP A 64 -11.86 -13.85 -48.75
N ILE A 65 -12.31 -12.89 -49.57
CA ILE A 65 -11.80 -12.73 -50.95
C ILE A 65 -10.50 -11.92 -50.94
N ASP A 66 -9.43 -12.52 -51.44
CA ASP A 66 -8.17 -11.81 -51.68
C ASP A 66 -8.34 -10.82 -52.84
N THR A 67 -8.15 -9.54 -52.55
CA THR A 67 -8.70 -8.41 -53.34
C THR A 67 -7.65 -7.50 -53.93
N GLU A 68 -6.37 -7.91 -53.91
CA GLU A 68 -5.23 -7.10 -54.37
C GLU A 68 -5.37 -6.56 -55.80
N LYS A 69 -6.17 -7.19 -56.67
CA LYS A 69 -6.26 -6.82 -58.09
C LYS A 69 -7.52 -6.06 -58.52
N GLN A 70 -8.46 -5.79 -57.61
CA GLN A 70 -9.74 -5.12 -57.99
C GLN A 70 -10.15 -4.03 -57.00
N ALA A 71 -9.89 -2.76 -57.35
CA ALA A 71 -10.20 -1.59 -56.53
C ALA A 71 -11.68 -1.47 -56.11
N ALA A 72 -12.61 -1.88 -56.99
CA ALA A 72 -14.04 -1.85 -56.70
C ALA A 72 -14.44 -2.84 -55.59
N LEU A 73 -13.84 -4.06 -55.58
CA LEU A 73 -14.08 -5.06 -54.54
C LEU A 73 -13.38 -4.69 -53.22
N ALA A 74 -12.21 -4.05 -53.27
CA ALA A 74 -11.52 -3.58 -52.07
C ALA A 74 -12.35 -2.56 -51.28
N LYS A 75 -13.04 -1.63 -51.97
CA LYS A 75 -13.95 -0.67 -51.33
C LYS A 75 -15.14 -1.34 -50.65
N THR A 76 -15.73 -2.35 -51.29
CA THR A 76 -16.85 -3.12 -50.72
C THR A 76 -16.39 -3.95 -49.54
N LYS A 77 -15.27 -4.67 -49.66
CA LYS A 77 -14.66 -5.43 -48.56
C LYS A 77 -14.36 -4.56 -47.35
N LYS A 78 -13.82 -3.34 -47.55
CA LYS A 78 -13.59 -2.38 -46.46
C LYS A 78 -14.89 -2.07 -45.72
N LYS A 79 -15.98 -1.77 -46.43
CA LYS A 79 -17.30 -1.51 -45.80
C LYS A 79 -17.82 -2.72 -45.02
N GLU A 80 -17.70 -3.93 -45.57
CA GLU A 80 -18.15 -5.16 -44.92
C GLU A 80 -17.33 -5.46 -43.65
N VAL A 81 -16.01 -5.27 -43.69
CA VAL A 81 -15.13 -5.43 -42.53
C VAL A 81 -15.43 -4.37 -41.46
N THR A 82 -15.66 -3.12 -41.85
CA THR A 82 -16.07 -2.07 -40.91
C THR A 82 -17.42 -2.39 -40.27
N LEU A 83 -18.41 -2.84 -41.05
CA LEU A 83 -19.71 -3.24 -40.51
C LEU A 83 -19.57 -4.42 -39.53
N LEU A 84 -18.75 -5.42 -39.87
CA LEU A 84 -18.44 -6.54 -38.99
C LEU A 84 -17.81 -6.05 -37.68
N ALA A 85 -16.83 -5.14 -37.75
CA ALA A 85 -16.18 -4.57 -36.59
C ALA A 85 -17.18 -3.80 -35.68
N VAL A 86 -18.12 -3.04 -36.25
CA VAL A 86 -19.18 -2.36 -35.49
C VAL A 86 -20.11 -3.35 -34.79
N MET A 87 -20.51 -4.43 -35.49
CA MET A 87 -21.37 -5.46 -34.90
C MET A 87 -20.66 -6.19 -33.74
N LEU A 88 -19.40 -6.57 -33.94
CA LEU A 88 -18.60 -7.22 -32.90
C LEU A 88 -18.29 -6.27 -31.75
N GLY A 89 -18.00 -5.01 -32.03
CA GLY A 89 -17.82 -3.98 -31.02
C GLY A 89 -19.07 -3.78 -30.18
N SER A 90 -20.26 -3.78 -30.80
CA SER A 90 -21.54 -3.67 -30.09
C SER A 90 -21.79 -4.89 -29.21
N LEU A 91 -21.44 -6.09 -29.67
CA LEU A 91 -21.52 -7.32 -28.88
C LEU A 91 -20.57 -7.28 -27.67
N VAL A 92 -19.30 -6.89 -27.89
CA VAL A 92 -18.31 -6.73 -26.82
C VAL A 92 -18.77 -5.69 -25.80
N ALA A 93 -19.29 -4.55 -26.26
CA ALA A 93 -19.84 -3.52 -25.39
C ALA A 93 -21.01 -4.06 -24.54
N LEU A 94 -21.92 -4.83 -25.14
CA LEU A 94 -23.03 -5.45 -24.41
C LEU A 94 -22.55 -6.44 -23.34
N MET A 95 -21.59 -7.30 -23.69
CA MET A 95 -21.01 -8.27 -22.74
C MET A 95 -20.33 -7.57 -21.56
N ALA A 96 -19.65 -6.45 -21.82
CA ALA A 96 -19.00 -5.63 -20.80
C ALA A 96 -19.95 -4.65 -20.09
N LYS A 97 -21.26 -4.63 -20.42
CA LYS A 97 -22.23 -3.62 -19.97
C LYS A 97 -21.75 -2.17 -20.24
N ALA A 98 -20.89 -1.97 -21.24
CA ALA A 98 -20.20 -0.71 -21.51
C ALA A 98 -21.05 0.25 -22.36
N SER A 99 -22.16 0.73 -21.81
CA SER A 99 -22.99 1.75 -22.47
C SER A 99 -22.29 3.11 -22.44
N PHE A 100 -22.22 3.78 -23.59
CA PHE A 100 -21.54 5.08 -23.73
C PHE A 100 -22.08 6.14 -22.76
N PHE A 101 -23.40 6.18 -22.56
CA PHE A 101 -24.03 7.15 -21.68
C PHE A 101 -23.77 6.85 -20.20
N ASP A 102 -23.76 5.57 -19.84
CA ASP A 102 -23.48 5.15 -18.45
C ASP A 102 -22.01 5.42 -18.11
N LEU A 103 -21.09 5.19 -19.06
CA LEU A 103 -19.68 5.50 -18.89
C LEU A 103 -19.40 6.99 -18.67
N ILE A 104 -20.12 7.88 -19.38
CA ILE A 104 -19.97 9.33 -19.26
C ILE A 104 -20.69 9.88 -18.02
N GLY A 105 -21.81 9.28 -17.63
CA GLY A 105 -22.62 9.72 -16.50
C GLY A 105 -22.13 9.22 -15.13
N ALA A 106 -21.26 8.21 -15.10
CA ALA A 106 -20.76 7.64 -13.85
C ALA A 106 -19.65 8.49 -13.21
N ASP A 107 -19.72 8.66 -11.89
CA ASP A 107 -18.65 9.28 -11.09
C ASP A 107 -17.33 8.47 -11.21
N ASN A 108 -17.46 7.15 -11.32
CA ASN A 108 -16.36 6.23 -11.59
C ASN A 108 -16.69 5.34 -12.81
N PRO A 109 -16.08 5.58 -13.98
CA PRO A 109 -16.35 4.81 -15.19
C PRO A 109 -16.11 3.30 -15.07
N ARG A 110 -15.31 2.85 -14.08
CA ARG A 110 -15.05 1.42 -13.85
C ARG A 110 -16.24 0.70 -13.23
N GLU A 111 -17.04 1.39 -12.43
CA GLU A 111 -18.21 0.83 -11.76
C GLU A 111 -19.40 0.66 -12.72
N ALA A 112 -19.37 1.40 -13.84
CA ALA A 112 -20.33 1.24 -14.93
C ALA A 112 -20.08 -0.02 -15.78
N LEU A 113 -18.97 -0.75 -15.56
CA LEU A 113 -18.62 -1.95 -16.32
C LEU A 113 -19.06 -3.23 -15.63
N PHE A 114 -19.31 -4.24 -16.46
CA PHE A 114 -19.70 -5.61 -16.12
C PHE A 114 -21.06 -5.73 -15.43
N TRP A 115 -21.63 -6.92 -15.55
CA TRP A 115 -22.90 -7.26 -14.93
C TRP A 115 -22.64 -7.70 -13.49
N GLY A 116 -23.02 -6.88 -12.51
CA GLY A 116 -23.01 -7.27 -11.11
C GLY A 116 -24.17 -8.23 -10.77
N GLU A 117 -24.05 -8.97 -9.66
CA GLU A 117 -25.14 -9.84 -9.18
C GLU A 117 -26.41 -9.02 -8.91
N GLY A 118 -27.52 -9.37 -9.58
CA GLY A 118 -28.82 -8.72 -9.41
C GLY A 118 -28.99 -7.36 -10.08
N GLN A 119 -28.03 -6.88 -10.87
CA GLN A 119 -28.17 -5.59 -11.55
C GLN A 119 -29.10 -5.67 -12.77
N SER A 120 -30.13 -4.83 -12.79
CA SER A 120 -30.93 -4.53 -13.98
C SER A 120 -30.38 -3.30 -14.71
N VAL A 121 -30.85 -3.07 -15.94
CA VAL A 121 -30.56 -1.84 -16.68
C VAL A 121 -31.27 -0.70 -15.94
N GLU A 122 -30.51 0.17 -15.28
CA GLU A 122 -31.05 1.36 -14.62
C GLU A 122 -31.41 2.41 -15.69
N GLY A 123 -32.65 2.91 -15.67
CA GLY A 123 -33.13 3.94 -16.59
C GLY A 123 -33.77 3.40 -17.88
N SER A 124 -33.63 4.15 -18.97
CA SER A 124 -34.29 3.85 -20.24
C SER A 124 -33.53 2.78 -21.02
N VAL A 125 -34.15 1.60 -21.19
CA VAL A 125 -33.63 0.50 -22.02
C VAL A 125 -33.25 0.99 -23.42
N LEU A 126 -33.98 1.95 -23.98
CA LEU A 126 -33.67 2.53 -25.29
C LEU A 126 -32.33 3.29 -25.26
N LEU A 127 -32.08 4.10 -24.22
CA LEU A 127 -30.81 4.81 -24.07
C LEU A 127 -29.65 3.85 -23.87
N PHE A 128 -29.85 2.79 -23.08
CA PHE A 128 -28.85 1.74 -22.90
C PHE A 128 -28.49 1.08 -24.24
N VAL A 129 -29.48 0.64 -25.02
CA VAL A 129 -29.25 0.00 -26.33
C VAL A 129 -28.54 0.95 -27.31
N LEU A 130 -28.95 2.23 -27.35
CA LEU A 130 -28.26 3.23 -28.15
C LEU A 130 -26.82 3.46 -27.66
N GLY A 131 -26.60 3.49 -26.35
CA GLY A 131 -25.30 3.63 -25.73
C GLY A 131 -24.36 2.47 -26.07
N ILE A 132 -24.86 1.23 -26.06
CA ILE A 132 -24.11 0.05 -26.52
C ILE A 132 -23.73 0.18 -28.00
N PHE A 133 -24.64 0.63 -28.85
CA PHE A 133 -24.35 0.84 -30.27
C PHE A 133 -23.29 1.94 -30.49
N PHE A 134 -23.36 3.05 -29.76
CA PHE A 134 -22.34 4.11 -29.81
C PHE A 134 -20.98 3.60 -29.35
N THR A 135 -20.92 2.87 -28.23
CA THR A 135 -19.67 2.25 -27.78
C THR A 135 -19.12 1.33 -28.86
N GLY A 136 -19.93 0.41 -29.40
CA GLY A 136 -19.52 -0.51 -30.45
C GLY A 136 -19.02 0.19 -31.72
N PHE A 137 -19.64 1.31 -32.09
CA PHE A 137 -19.17 2.17 -33.17
C PHE A 137 -17.77 2.75 -32.89
N PHE A 138 -17.51 3.29 -31.69
CA PHE A 138 -16.18 3.79 -31.32
C PHE A 138 -15.13 2.67 -31.26
N LEU A 139 -15.48 1.49 -30.74
CA LEU A 139 -14.57 0.34 -30.70
C LEU A 139 -14.14 -0.10 -32.11
N SER A 140 -14.98 0.14 -33.13
CA SER A 140 -14.67 -0.20 -34.52
C SER A 140 -13.58 0.67 -35.17
N PHE A 141 -13.21 1.81 -34.57
CA PHE A 141 -12.09 2.64 -35.04
C PHE A 141 -10.72 2.02 -34.75
N GLY A 142 -10.67 1.04 -33.84
CA GLY A 142 -9.44 0.32 -33.49
C GLY A 142 -8.51 1.09 -32.55
N SER A 143 -7.45 0.41 -32.13
CA SER A 143 -6.54 0.87 -31.06
C SER A 143 -5.76 2.14 -31.41
N ALA A 144 -5.32 2.30 -32.67
CA ALA A 144 -4.57 3.47 -33.12
C ALA A 144 -5.32 4.79 -32.87
N PHE A 145 -6.63 4.83 -33.14
CA PHE A 145 -7.46 6.01 -32.90
C PHE A 145 -7.46 6.43 -31.41
N PHE A 146 -7.58 5.46 -30.50
CA PHE A 146 -7.60 5.75 -29.07
C PHE A 146 -6.23 6.17 -28.54
N HIS A 147 -5.13 5.62 -29.08
CA HIS A 147 -3.79 6.10 -28.76
C HIS A 147 -3.60 7.57 -29.14
N ASP A 148 -3.95 7.95 -30.37
CA ASP A 148 -3.87 9.34 -30.83
C ASP A 148 -4.73 10.28 -29.98
N LEU A 149 -5.94 9.84 -29.62
CA LEU A 149 -6.86 10.62 -28.80
C LEU A 149 -6.37 10.76 -27.35
N LEU A 150 -5.80 9.71 -26.76
CA LEU A 150 -5.20 9.76 -25.43
C LEU A 150 -3.99 10.69 -25.40
N GLU A 151 -3.12 10.65 -26.41
CA GLU A 151 -2.00 11.58 -26.54
C GLU A 151 -2.50 13.03 -26.59
N LEU A 152 -3.54 13.30 -27.39
CA LEU A 152 -4.15 14.62 -27.48
C LEU A 152 -4.75 15.08 -26.14
N LEU A 153 -5.41 14.19 -25.39
CA LEU A 153 -5.97 14.54 -24.07
C LEU A 153 -4.88 14.74 -23.01
N TYR A 154 -3.83 13.94 -22.99
CA TYR A 154 -2.70 14.17 -22.09
C TYR A 154 -1.99 15.49 -22.40
N TYR A 155 -1.86 15.81 -23.68
CA TYR A 155 -1.38 17.11 -24.12
C TYR A 155 -2.30 18.24 -23.64
N ALA A 156 -3.62 18.12 -23.84
CA ALA A 156 -4.60 19.09 -23.35
C ALA A 156 -4.60 19.22 -21.81
N LYS A 157 -4.40 18.12 -21.08
CA LYS A 157 -4.27 18.10 -19.60
C LYS A 157 -3.03 18.87 -19.16
N SER A 158 -1.90 18.60 -19.81
CA SER A 158 -0.64 19.32 -19.57
C SER A 158 -0.80 20.82 -19.86
N MET A 159 -1.44 21.17 -20.98
CA MET A 159 -1.75 22.57 -21.32
C MET A 159 -2.66 23.23 -20.28
N LYS A 160 -3.78 22.60 -19.91
CA LYS A 160 -4.71 23.11 -18.89
C LYS A 160 -3.97 23.35 -17.57
N ARG A 161 -3.11 22.41 -17.14
CA ARG A 161 -2.29 22.55 -15.93
C ARG A 161 -1.33 23.75 -16.03
N LYS A 162 -0.63 23.89 -17.16
CA LYS A 162 0.30 25.00 -17.42
C LYS A 162 -0.41 26.36 -17.48
N LEU A 163 -1.64 26.42 -18.01
CA LEU A 163 -2.42 27.65 -18.15
C LEU A 163 -3.19 28.05 -16.88
N LYS A 164 -3.57 27.09 -16.02
CA LYS A 164 -4.34 27.37 -14.79
C LYS A 164 -3.52 28.12 -13.72
N LYS A 165 -2.19 28.14 -13.83
CA LYS A 165 -1.30 28.84 -12.89
C LYS A 165 -0.85 30.19 -13.48
N PRO A 166 -1.57 31.30 -13.22
CA PRO A 166 -1.19 32.62 -13.73
C PRO A 166 0.19 33.06 -13.23
N GLU A 167 0.63 32.55 -12.07
CA GLU A 167 1.94 32.81 -11.48
C GLU A 167 3.11 32.20 -12.27
N THR A 168 2.86 31.25 -13.19
CA THR A 168 3.93 30.57 -13.95
C THR A 168 4.25 31.21 -15.30
N PHE A 169 3.42 32.14 -15.81
CA PHE A 169 3.62 32.72 -17.13
C PHE A 169 3.17 34.18 -17.19
N SER A 170 4.12 35.11 -17.24
CA SER A 170 3.87 36.55 -17.38
C SER A 170 4.37 37.06 -18.73
N LYS A 171 3.58 36.99 -19.83
CA LYS A 171 3.64 37.88 -21.03
C LYS A 171 2.81 37.35 -22.22
N ASN A 172 2.46 38.25 -23.15
CA ASN A 172 1.39 38.11 -24.15
C ASN A 172 1.80 37.68 -25.58
N SER A 173 2.92 36.99 -25.81
CA SER A 173 3.27 36.53 -27.17
C SER A 173 2.89 35.07 -27.42
N LEU A 174 2.01 34.84 -28.41
CA LEU A 174 1.52 33.53 -28.83
C LEU A 174 2.65 32.52 -29.10
N LEU A 175 3.73 32.99 -29.73
CA LEU A 175 4.88 32.16 -30.11
C LEU A 175 5.62 31.59 -28.90
N ALA A 176 5.62 32.33 -27.79
CA ALA A 176 6.31 31.91 -26.59
C ALA A 176 5.39 31.14 -25.63
N THR A 177 4.06 31.37 -25.68
CA THR A 177 3.09 30.43 -25.09
C THR A 177 3.21 29.05 -25.74
N HIS A 178 3.33 29.00 -27.07
CA HIS A 178 3.54 27.75 -27.81
C HIS A 178 4.84 27.06 -27.36
N GLU A 179 5.94 27.79 -27.29
CA GLU A 179 7.22 27.22 -26.84
C GLU A 179 7.18 26.72 -25.39
N PHE A 180 6.54 27.46 -24.49
CA PHE A 180 6.34 27.05 -23.10
C PHE A 180 5.54 25.76 -22.98
N ILE A 181 4.48 25.60 -23.79
CA ILE A 181 3.67 24.38 -23.83
C ILE A 181 4.52 23.18 -24.25
N HIS A 182 5.38 23.35 -25.26
CA HIS A 182 6.23 22.28 -25.79
C HIS A 182 7.50 22.00 -24.96
N THR A 183 7.93 22.93 -24.12
CA THR A 183 9.11 22.69 -23.26
C THR A 183 8.76 21.71 -22.14
N SER A 184 9.56 20.65 -21.98
CA SER A 184 9.34 19.66 -20.92
C SER A 184 9.61 20.27 -19.54
N ASP A 185 8.78 19.90 -18.55
CA ASP A 185 8.90 20.43 -17.18
C ASP A 185 10.27 20.05 -16.55
N ILE A 186 10.82 18.89 -16.91
CA ILE A 186 12.17 18.45 -16.51
C ILE A 186 13.25 19.41 -17.05
N LEU A 187 13.13 19.85 -18.31
CA LEU A 187 14.09 20.77 -18.91
C LEU A 187 13.99 22.15 -18.28
N LEU A 188 12.78 22.63 -17.99
CA LEU A 188 12.57 23.89 -17.25
C LEU A 188 13.19 23.81 -15.85
N ALA A 189 12.92 22.74 -15.10
CA ALA A 189 13.49 22.55 -13.77
C ALA A 189 15.02 22.44 -13.79
N ARG A 190 15.59 21.78 -14.81
CA ARG A 190 17.04 21.73 -15.00
C ARG A 190 17.63 23.10 -15.26
N ARG A 191 17.04 23.89 -16.16
CA ARG A 191 17.49 25.26 -16.43
C ARG A 191 17.40 26.15 -15.19
N ALA A 192 16.32 26.02 -14.42
CA ALA A 192 16.16 26.73 -13.15
C ALA A 192 17.28 26.37 -12.17
N LEU A 193 17.51 25.07 -11.97
CA LEU A 193 18.55 24.59 -11.07
C LEU A 193 19.93 25.06 -11.53
N ASP A 194 20.30 24.86 -12.79
CA ASP A 194 21.61 25.24 -13.32
C ASP A 194 21.88 26.74 -13.21
N LYS A 195 20.85 27.58 -13.43
CA LYS A 195 20.94 29.05 -13.30
C LYS A 195 21.16 29.50 -11.85
N HIS A 196 20.45 28.92 -10.88
CA HIS A 196 20.42 29.41 -9.49
C HIS A 196 21.30 28.63 -8.52
N LYS A 197 21.85 27.47 -8.92
CA LYS A 197 22.61 26.55 -8.04
C LYS A 197 23.79 27.21 -7.33
N THR A 198 24.58 28.03 -8.03
CA THR A 198 25.77 28.68 -7.45
C THR A 198 25.39 29.72 -6.41
N GLU A 199 24.38 30.54 -6.71
CA GLU A 199 23.87 31.56 -5.77
C GLU A 199 23.31 30.92 -4.50
N LEU A 200 22.48 29.88 -4.65
CA LEU A 200 21.89 29.16 -3.51
C LEU A 200 22.95 28.52 -2.62
N LYS A 201 23.93 27.83 -3.22
CA LYS A 201 25.04 27.23 -2.47
C LYS A 201 25.93 28.27 -1.80
N SER A 202 26.01 29.49 -2.34
CA SER A 202 26.76 30.58 -1.71
C SER A 202 25.98 31.21 -0.56
N LYS A 203 24.67 31.45 -0.75
CA LYS A 203 23.82 32.13 0.24
C LYS A 203 23.45 31.21 1.42
N TYR A 204 23.25 29.92 1.15
CA TYR A 204 22.78 28.92 2.12
C TYR A 204 23.79 27.76 2.28
N LYS A 205 25.08 28.09 2.27
CA LYS A 205 26.21 27.13 2.19
C LYS A 205 26.13 25.99 3.20
N ASP A 206 25.76 26.29 4.44
CA ASP A 206 25.74 25.31 5.54
C ASP A 206 24.37 24.65 5.72
N LEU A 207 23.35 25.18 5.04
CA LEU A 207 21.99 24.70 5.12
C LEU A 207 21.66 23.72 3.99
N ILE A 208 22.15 23.92 2.77
CA ILE A 208 21.81 23.06 1.62
C ILE A 208 22.74 21.84 1.61
N ALA A 209 22.21 20.67 1.96
CA ALA A 209 22.91 19.40 1.78
C ALA A 209 22.96 19.00 0.30
N HIS A 210 21.82 19.03 -0.39
CA HIS A 210 21.72 18.62 -1.79
C HIS A 210 20.64 19.39 -2.56
N LEU A 211 20.86 19.56 -3.87
CA LEU A 211 19.88 20.13 -4.80
C LEU A 211 19.73 19.18 -5.98
N GLN A 212 18.48 18.83 -6.30
CA GLN A 212 18.15 17.92 -7.39
C GLN A 212 16.83 18.30 -8.08
N ILE A 213 16.50 17.60 -9.15
CA ILE A 213 15.20 17.72 -9.83
C ILE A 213 14.33 16.57 -9.37
N GLY A 214 13.07 16.84 -9.01
CA GLY A 214 12.15 15.83 -8.52
C GLY A 214 10.69 16.25 -8.64
N ALA A 215 9.79 15.35 -8.27
CA ALA A 215 8.37 15.68 -8.13
C ALA A 215 8.13 16.37 -6.79
N THR A 216 7.34 17.43 -6.81
CA THR A 216 6.91 18.16 -5.62
C THR A 216 5.66 17.52 -4.99
N VAL A 217 5.26 17.91 -3.77
CA VAL A 217 4.01 17.51 -3.10
C VAL A 217 2.78 17.76 -3.99
N ASN A 218 2.85 18.80 -4.84
CA ASN A 218 1.78 19.13 -5.80
C ASN A 218 1.84 18.30 -7.09
N GLY A 219 2.69 17.27 -7.16
CA GLY A 219 2.87 16.41 -8.33
C GLY A 219 3.52 17.10 -9.53
N GLN A 220 4.14 18.27 -9.34
CA GLN A 220 4.81 19.01 -10.40
C GLN A 220 6.31 18.75 -10.38
N ILE A 221 6.96 18.68 -11.54
CA ILE A 221 8.42 18.60 -11.60
C ILE A 221 9.02 19.95 -11.24
N GLY A 222 9.89 19.96 -10.24
CA GLY A 222 10.53 21.16 -9.70
C GLY A 222 11.93 20.90 -9.18
N VAL A 223 12.47 21.86 -8.44
CA VAL A 223 13.76 21.74 -7.75
C VAL A 223 13.52 21.29 -6.32
N ILE A 224 14.18 20.22 -5.89
CA ILE A 224 14.15 19.71 -4.53
C ILE A 224 15.42 20.15 -3.81
N ALA A 225 15.24 20.93 -2.74
CA ALA A 225 16.30 21.40 -1.86
C ALA A 225 16.27 20.61 -0.55
N ASN A 226 17.26 19.74 -0.37
CA ASN A 226 17.48 19.00 0.86
C ASN A 226 18.27 19.88 1.84
N LEU A 227 17.64 20.28 2.94
CA LEU A 227 18.17 21.22 3.92
C LEU A 227 18.59 20.50 5.20
N THR A 228 19.72 20.86 5.82
CA THR A 228 20.17 20.34 7.12
C THR A 228 19.43 20.93 8.32
N GLY A 229 18.50 21.87 8.08
CA GLY A 229 17.74 22.57 9.10
C GLY A 229 16.45 23.19 8.53
N PRO A 230 15.65 23.88 9.37
CA PRO A 230 14.38 24.45 8.96
C PRO A 230 14.54 25.48 7.83
N LYS A 231 13.54 25.53 6.94
CA LYS A 231 13.51 26.45 5.79
C LYS A 231 13.59 27.92 6.25
N PRO A 232 14.59 28.70 5.80
CA PRO A 232 14.67 30.14 6.05
C PRO A 232 13.47 30.87 5.45
N ILE A 233 13.04 31.95 6.10
CA ILE A 233 11.91 32.79 5.65
C ILE A 233 12.16 33.35 4.24
N ASP A 234 13.41 33.60 3.88
CA ASP A 234 13.82 34.16 2.58
C ASP A 234 14.22 33.09 1.54
N PHE A 235 13.98 31.80 1.83
CA PHE A 235 14.22 30.73 0.87
C PHE A 235 13.12 30.72 -0.20
N PRO A 236 13.46 30.85 -1.50
CA PRO A 236 12.48 31.06 -2.55
C PRO A 236 11.60 29.82 -2.78
N ASP A 237 10.31 30.04 -2.99
CA ASP A 237 9.34 29.00 -3.38
C ASP A 237 9.39 28.67 -4.88
N PHE A 238 9.98 29.57 -5.68
CA PHE A 238 10.06 29.44 -7.13
C PHE A 238 11.39 29.95 -7.66
N PHE A 239 11.90 29.29 -8.70
CA PHE A 239 13.03 29.75 -9.49
C PHE A 239 12.59 30.15 -10.90
N PRO A 240 12.94 31.34 -11.39
CA PRO A 240 12.71 31.69 -12.79
C PRO A 240 13.67 30.91 -13.69
N ALA A 241 13.12 30.17 -14.64
CA ALA A 241 13.83 29.44 -15.69
C ALA A 241 13.62 30.12 -17.04
N ASP A 242 14.71 30.33 -17.78
CA ASP A 242 14.62 30.95 -19.11
C ASP A 242 14.02 29.97 -20.14
N ILE A 243 13.00 30.45 -20.84
CA ILE A 243 12.43 29.87 -22.06
C ILE A 243 13.04 30.65 -23.24
N ASN A 244 13.15 30.06 -24.44
CA ASN A 244 13.70 30.84 -25.56
C ASN A 244 12.78 32.05 -25.84
N GLY A 245 13.34 33.08 -26.49
CA GLY A 245 12.64 34.34 -26.72
C GLY A 245 12.59 35.29 -25.52
N GLY A 246 13.45 35.09 -24.51
CA GLY A 246 13.62 36.01 -23.38
C GLY A 246 12.49 35.96 -22.34
N GLN A 247 11.75 34.84 -22.31
CA GLN A 247 10.69 34.61 -21.34
C GLN A 247 11.17 33.78 -20.16
N THR A 248 10.46 33.86 -19.05
CA THR A 248 10.76 33.12 -17.82
C THR A 248 9.54 32.35 -17.35
N ALA A 249 9.72 31.08 -17.01
CA ALA A 249 8.72 30.31 -16.24
C ALA A 249 9.19 30.13 -14.80
N ASN A 250 8.25 30.21 -13.86
CA ASN A 250 8.51 29.90 -12.46
C ASN A 250 8.48 28.39 -12.24
N VAL A 251 9.59 27.83 -11.77
CA VAL A 251 9.75 26.42 -11.40
C VAL A 251 9.62 26.32 -9.88
N ALA A 252 8.70 25.50 -9.40
CA ALA A 252 8.51 25.29 -7.96
C ALA A 252 9.76 24.73 -7.29
N VAL A 253 9.99 25.17 -6.06
CA VAL A 253 11.08 24.73 -5.20
C VAL A 253 10.49 24.11 -3.94
N GLU A 254 10.82 22.86 -3.70
CA GLU A 254 10.39 22.17 -2.49
C GLU A 254 11.58 21.97 -1.56
N CYS A 255 11.39 22.38 -0.31
CA CYS A 255 12.39 22.21 0.72
C CYS A 255 12.04 20.97 1.54
N ILE A 256 12.96 20.01 1.58
CA ILE A 256 12.87 18.83 2.44
C ILE A 256 13.94 19.00 3.51
N VAL A 257 13.55 19.03 4.78
CA VAL A 257 14.52 19.03 5.87
C VAL A 257 15.06 17.61 5.99
N SER A 258 16.33 17.43 5.66
CA SER A 258 17.07 16.19 5.78
C SER A 258 17.31 15.88 7.24
N GLU A 259 16.40 15.09 7.80
CA GLU A 259 16.68 14.36 9.02
C GLU A 259 17.49 13.10 8.67
N PRO A 260 18.39 12.62 9.55
CA PRO A 260 19.01 11.32 9.37
C PRO A 260 17.90 10.29 9.18
N ALA A 261 17.92 9.58 8.05
CA ALA A 261 16.96 8.51 7.81
C ALA A 261 17.10 7.49 8.94
N LYS A 262 16.03 7.30 9.71
CA LYS A 262 15.97 6.26 10.71
C LYS A 262 15.44 4.99 10.07
N ILE A 263 16.00 3.86 10.50
CA ILE A 263 15.43 2.57 10.12
C ILE A 263 14.12 2.43 10.90
N HIS A 264 13.03 2.27 10.18
CA HIS A 264 11.72 1.97 10.76
C HIS A 264 11.71 0.50 11.16
N ALA A 265 11.61 0.23 12.46
CA ALA A 265 11.65 -1.11 13.02
C ALA A 265 10.35 -1.38 13.77
N GLY A 266 9.72 -2.54 13.50
CA GLY A 266 8.36 -2.83 13.97
C GLY A 266 8.12 -4.28 14.41
N VAL A 267 6.91 -4.52 14.92
CA VAL A 267 6.44 -5.75 15.61
C VAL A 267 6.32 -7.02 14.74
N SER A 268 7.02 -7.06 13.61
CA SER A 268 7.10 -8.20 12.68
C SER A 268 8.52 -8.72 12.50
N TRP A 269 9.50 -8.08 13.12
CA TRP A 269 10.91 -8.39 12.95
C TRP A 269 11.32 -9.64 13.73
N LYS A 270 12.35 -10.35 13.25
CA LYS A 270 12.90 -11.51 13.93
C LYS A 270 14.02 -11.10 14.88
N LEU A 271 13.96 -11.57 16.12
CA LEU A 271 15.00 -11.39 17.14
C LEU A 271 15.81 -12.67 17.28
N GLU A 272 17.12 -12.51 17.47
CA GLU A 272 18.05 -13.61 17.73
C GLU A 272 19.13 -13.17 18.73
N ASN A 273 19.63 -14.14 19.50
CA ASN A 273 20.81 -13.97 20.34
C ASN A 273 22.08 -14.14 19.49
N GLN A 274 22.98 -13.16 19.50
CA GLN A 274 24.22 -13.19 18.70
C GLN A 274 25.12 -14.40 19.02
N ASP A 275 25.09 -14.86 20.26
CA ASP A 275 25.93 -15.97 20.73
C ASP A 275 25.35 -17.34 20.36
N ASN A 276 24.09 -17.42 19.91
CA ASN A 276 23.43 -18.68 19.55
C ASN A 276 22.60 -18.54 18.27
N ILE A 277 23.31 -18.54 17.16
CA ILE A 277 22.76 -18.46 15.80
C ILE A 277 22.03 -19.78 15.49
N GLY A 278 20.70 -19.72 15.37
CA GLY A 278 19.84 -20.85 15.05
C GLY A 278 18.45 -20.80 15.70
N THR A 279 18.25 -19.93 16.70
CA THR A 279 16.97 -19.78 17.41
C THR A 279 16.46 -18.34 17.28
N ALA A 280 15.77 -18.08 16.17
CA ALA A 280 15.09 -16.81 15.96
C ALA A 280 13.64 -16.88 16.46
N GLY A 281 13.19 -15.82 17.11
CA GLY A 281 11.80 -15.58 17.47
C GLY A 281 11.30 -14.26 16.89
N ALA A 282 10.12 -13.82 17.32
CA ALA A 282 9.50 -12.59 16.89
C ALA A 282 9.69 -11.46 17.91
N LEU A 283 9.83 -10.23 17.40
CA LEU A 283 9.64 -9.00 18.16
C LEU A 283 8.15 -8.81 18.45
N GLY A 284 7.77 -8.83 19.71
CA GLY A 284 6.37 -8.75 20.12
C GLY A 284 5.80 -7.34 20.10
N ALA A 285 6.34 -6.48 20.95
CA ALA A 285 5.91 -5.08 21.08
C ALA A 285 7.05 -4.19 21.55
N VAL A 286 7.00 -2.92 21.18
CA VAL A 286 7.76 -1.86 21.85
C VAL A 286 6.99 -1.46 23.10
N VAL A 287 7.64 -1.51 24.25
CA VAL A 287 7.09 -1.10 25.54
C VAL A 287 7.91 0.03 26.14
N VAL A 288 7.34 0.74 27.09
CA VAL A 288 8.02 1.77 27.87
C VAL A 288 8.04 1.35 29.33
N SER A 289 9.22 1.36 29.94
CA SER A 289 9.36 1.16 31.39
C SER A 289 8.72 2.32 32.14
N ALA A 290 7.81 2.04 33.07
CA ALA A 290 7.17 3.09 33.88
C ALA A 290 8.15 3.74 34.89
N HIS A 291 9.29 3.10 35.17
CA HIS A 291 10.33 3.65 36.05
C HIS A 291 11.31 4.56 35.33
N THR A 292 11.74 4.17 34.12
CA THR A 292 12.86 4.83 33.43
C THR A 292 12.45 5.60 32.18
N ASP A 293 11.19 5.44 31.73
CA ASP A 293 10.66 5.95 30.45
C ASP A 293 11.45 5.47 29.21
N LYS A 294 12.31 4.46 29.39
CA LYS A 294 13.07 3.86 28.30
C LYS A 294 12.17 2.98 27.43
N LYS A 295 12.37 3.08 26.12
CA LYS A 295 11.81 2.13 25.15
C LYS A 295 12.55 0.80 25.27
N LEU A 296 11.79 -0.28 25.37
CA LEU A 296 12.28 -1.65 25.47
C LEU A 296 11.51 -2.50 24.45
N LEU A 297 12.15 -3.56 23.95
CA LEU A 297 11.49 -4.54 23.10
C LEU A 297 11.03 -5.74 23.93
N LEU A 298 9.74 -6.06 23.83
CA LEU A 298 9.14 -7.22 24.46
C LEU A 298 9.22 -8.44 23.55
N THR A 299 9.70 -9.56 24.08
CA THR A 299 9.67 -10.89 23.43
C THR A 299 9.68 -11.99 24.50
N CYS A 300 9.81 -13.25 24.09
CA CYS A 300 9.95 -14.38 25.01
C CYS A 300 11.38 -14.53 25.53
N SER A 301 11.53 -15.02 26.77
CA SER A 301 12.84 -15.26 27.38
C SER A 301 13.61 -16.32 26.60
N HIS A 302 12.97 -17.42 26.23
CA HIS A 302 13.63 -18.48 25.47
C HIS A 302 14.13 -18.04 24.09
N VAL A 303 13.58 -16.96 23.51
CA VAL A 303 14.05 -16.44 22.22
C VAL A 303 15.43 -15.78 22.41
N VAL A 304 15.56 -14.94 23.42
CA VAL A 304 16.80 -14.19 23.69
C VAL A 304 17.87 -15.00 24.41
N THR A 305 17.52 -16.12 25.05
CA THR A 305 18.50 -17.02 25.69
C THR A 305 18.97 -18.16 24.76
N GLY A 306 18.63 -18.10 23.47
CA GLY A 306 19.10 -19.08 22.49
C GLY A 306 18.35 -20.42 22.54
N GLY A 307 17.04 -20.39 22.82
CA GLY A 307 16.20 -21.58 22.98
C GLY A 307 16.44 -22.37 24.28
N THR A 308 17.29 -21.86 25.16
CA THR A 308 17.64 -22.52 26.43
C THR A 308 16.59 -22.31 27.51
N SER A 309 16.67 -23.17 28.52
CA SER A 309 15.79 -23.14 29.68
C SER A 309 16.21 -22.23 30.85
N ASP A 310 17.05 -21.25 30.59
CA ASP A 310 17.60 -20.44 31.68
C ASP A 310 16.55 -19.44 32.22
N ASP A 311 16.37 -19.44 33.54
CA ASP A 311 15.63 -18.39 34.25
C ASP A 311 16.63 -17.41 34.86
N TRP A 312 16.52 -16.14 34.46
CA TRP A 312 17.39 -15.07 34.91
C TRP A 312 16.78 -14.31 36.11
N GLY A 313 15.71 -14.84 36.70
CA GLY A 313 15.14 -14.36 37.95
C GLY A 313 14.41 -13.02 37.86
N GLY A 314 14.30 -12.43 36.68
CA GLY A 314 13.62 -11.15 36.45
C GLY A 314 14.32 -9.94 37.07
N PHE A 315 15.64 -9.96 37.18
CA PHE A 315 16.41 -8.79 37.59
C PHE A 315 16.75 -7.91 36.39
N GLU A 316 16.71 -6.59 36.57
CA GLU A 316 17.20 -5.65 35.56
C GLU A 316 18.72 -5.82 35.41
N LEU A 317 19.15 -6.25 34.23
CA LEU A 317 20.55 -6.27 33.85
C LEU A 317 20.97 -4.85 33.48
N GLY A 318 22.15 -4.44 33.93
CA GLY A 318 22.73 -3.16 33.50
C GLY A 318 22.87 -3.12 31.98
N SER A 319 22.72 -1.94 31.38
CA SER A 319 22.72 -1.77 29.91
C SER A 319 23.99 -2.27 29.21
N ASN A 320 25.09 -2.45 29.94
CA ASN A 320 26.39 -2.87 29.42
C ASN A 320 26.76 -4.31 29.80
N THR A 321 25.89 -5.03 30.52
CA THR A 321 26.15 -6.38 31.02
C THR A 321 25.18 -7.43 30.46
N GLY A 322 24.19 -7.00 29.68
CA GLY A 322 23.24 -7.89 29.03
C GLY A 322 23.83 -8.61 27.83
N LEU A 323 23.25 -9.76 27.48
CA LEU A 323 23.56 -10.48 26.25
C LEU A 323 23.20 -9.61 25.04
N PRO A 324 24.07 -9.47 24.03
CA PRO A 324 23.77 -8.69 22.84
C PRO A 324 22.67 -9.39 22.02
N ILE A 325 21.69 -8.60 21.57
CA ILE A 325 20.57 -9.07 20.77
C ILE A 325 20.62 -8.43 19.40
N SER A 326 20.36 -9.26 18.39
CA SER A 326 20.29 -8.85 16.99
C SER A 326 18.89 -8.96 16.43
N ILE A 327 18.66 -8.21 15.36
CA ILE A 327 17.57 -8.44 14.44
C ILE A 327 18.07 -9.07 13.16
N LEU A 328 17.31 -10.03 12.66
CA LEU A 328 17.52 -10.67 11.37
C LEU A 328 16.63 -10.02 10.31
N GLU A 329 17.23 -9.25 9.43
CA GLU A 329 16.55 -8.65 8.27
C GLU A 329 17.27 -9.05 6.98
N HIS A 330 16.59 -9.75 6.07
CA HIS A 330 17.14 -10.18 4.77
C HIS A 330 18.50 -10.92 4.85
N ASN A 331 18.69 -11.77 5.86
CA ASN A 331 19.95 -12.48 6.19
C ASN A 331 21.11 -11.57 6.63
N HIS A 332 20.83 -10.31 6.94
CA HIS A 332 21.75 -9.44 7.63
C HIS A 332 21.40 -9.40 9.12
N GLU A 333 22.43 -9.60 9.92
CA GLU A 333 22.35 -9.48 11.36
C GLU A 333 22.71 -8.06 11.76
N LEU A 334 21.82 -7.40 12.48
CA LEU A 334 22.03 -6.06 12.99
C LEU A 334 21.91 -6.07 14.51
N ALA A 335 23.00 -5.73 15.21
CA ALA A 335 22.98 -5.51 16.65
C ALA A 335 22.05 -4.34 16.97
N ILE A 336 21.03 -4.59 17.80
CA ILE A 336 20.00 -3.58 18.11
C ILE A 336 20.01 -3.14 19.57
N GLY A 337 20.65 -3.91 20.46
CA GLY A 337 20.60 -3.67 21.88
C GLY A 337 21.07 -4.84 22.73
N ASN A 338 20.84 -4.74 24.03
CA ASN A 338 21.24 -5.74 25.02
C ASN A 338 20.04 -6.22 25.83
N LEU A 339 20.08 -7.49 26.26
CA LEU A 339 19.10 -8.05 27.18
C LEU A 339 19.03 -7.22 28.46
N PHE A 340 17.84 -6.70 28.77
CA PHE A 340 17.59 -5.86 29.94
C PHE A 340 16.91 -6.63 31.07
N TYR A 341 15.97 -7.51 30.73
CA TYR A 341 15.22 -8.33 31.67
C TYR A 341 14.92 -9.67 31.00
N ALA A 342 15.01 -10.76 31.76
CA ALA A 342 14.54 -12.07 31.34
C ALA A 342 14.00 -12.80 32.57
N LYS A 343 12.84 -13.42 32.42
CA LYS A 343 12.25 -14.26 33.45
C LYS A 343 11.52 -15.43 32.82
N ARG A 344 11.70 -16.60 33.43
CA ARG A 344 10.97 -17.80 33.03
C ARG A 344 10.54 -18.63 34.22
N ASP A 345 9.24 -18.65 34.47
CA ASP A 345 8.60 -19.42 35.53
C ASP A 345 7.28 -20.04 35.03
N ASP A 346 6.46 -20.58 35.94
CA ASP A 346 5.19 -21.22 35.60
C ASP A 346 4.13 -20.26 35.02
N LYS A 347 4.41 -18.94 34.99
CA LYS A 347 3.50 -17.88 34.58
C LYS A 347 4.14 -16.85 33.65
N SER A 348 5.42 -16.98 33.32
CA SER A 348 6.18 -16.00 32.56
C SER A 348 7.23 -16.70 31.70
N ASP A 349 7.36 -16.22 30.47
CA ASP A 349 8.44 -16.53 29.53
C ASP A 349 8.66 -15.23 28.77
N THR A 350 9.33 -14.29 29.42
CA THR A 350 9.30 -12.89 29.02
C THR A 350 10.67 -12.27 29.13
N ALA A 351 11.06 -11.55 28.09
CA ALA A 351 12.26 -10.75 28.06
C ALA A 351 11.98 -9.34 27.57
N LEU A 352 12.78 -8.41 28.07
CA LEU A 352 12.87 -7.03 27.59
C LEU A 352 14.29 -6.79 27.08
N VAL A 353 14.41 -6.21 25.90
CA VAL A 353 15.68 -5.80 25.31
C VAL A 353 15.77 -4.29 25.32
N ALA A 354 16.84 -3.74 25.92
CA ALA A 354 17.13 -2.31 25.85
C ALA A 354 17.77 -2.01 24.50
N VAL A 355 17.21 -1.04 23.78
CA VAL A 355 17.60 -0.70 22.41
C VAL A 355 18.23 0.66 22.30
N ASP A 356 19.04 0.83 21.27
CA ASP A 356 19.64 2.11 20.92
C ASP A 356 18.62 3.03 20.21
N ASP A 357 18.76 4.35 20.41
CA ASP A 357 17.90 5.41 19.84
C ASP A 357 18.10 5.64 18.33
N ILE A 358 18.87 4.77 17.67
CA ILE A 358 19.17 4.87 16.23
C ILE A 358 17.99 4.41 15.34
N PHE A 359 17.07 3.61 15.89
CA PHE A 359 15.86 3.17 15.19
C PHE A 359 14.66 3.99 15.62
N ASP A 360 13.72 4.19 14.68
CA ASP A 360 12.39 4.69 15.03
C ASP A 360 11.49 3.50 15.36
N TRP A 361 11.54 3.09 16.63
CA TRP A 361 10.74 1.99 17.15
C TRP A 361 9.28 2.40 17.30
N ASP A 362 8.40 1.67 16.60
CA ASP A 362 6.96 1.81 16.72
C ASP A 362 6.26 0.45 16.91
N ASN A 363 4.97 0.52 17.22
CA ASN A 363 4.08 -0.64 17.27
C ASN A 363 3.18 -0.72 16.03
N MET A 364 3.68 -0.31 14.86
CA MET A 364 2.93 -0.41 13.60
C MET A 364 2.95 -1.85 13.10
N LEU A 365 1.77 -2.40 12.86
CA LEU A 365 1.58 -3.68 12.21
C LEU A 365 1.79 -3.52 10.69
N PRO A 366 2.14 -4.59 9.96
CA PRO A 366 2.26 -4.55 8.50
C PRO A 366 0.98 -4.12 7.76
N SER A 367 -0.18 -4.17 8.43
CA SER A 367 -1.46 -3.64 7.92
C SER A 367 -1.58 -2.11 7.99
N GLY A 368 -0.60 -1.41 8.57
CA GLY A 368 -0.60 0.04 8.80
C GLY A 368 -1.33 0.48 10.09
N ASN A 369 -1.91 -0.47 10.85
CA ASN A 369 -2.55 -0.17 12.14
C ASN A 369 -1.54 -0.22 13.28
N HIS A 370 -1.76 0.54 14.36
CA HIS A 370 -0.89 0.49 15.54
C HIS A 370 -1.50 -0.36 16.66
N LEU A 371 -0.65 -1.07 17.41
CA LEU A 371 -1.08 -1.67 18.66
C LEU A 371 -1.50 -0.57 19.64
N LEU A 372 -2.67 -0.76 20.24
CA LEU A 372 -3.21 0.11 21.28
C LEU A 372 -2.75 -0.34 22.67
N GLU A 373 -3.33 0.25 23.71
CA GLU A 373 -3.12 -0.20 25.08
C GLU A 373 -3.55 -1.67 25.24
N ALA A 374 -2.72 -2.44 25.96
CA ALA A 374 -3.04 -3.82 26.29
C ALA A 374 -4.28 -3.86 27.20
N ARG A 375 -5.10 -4.89 27.03
CA ARG A 375 -6.30 -5.06 27.86
C ARG A 375 -6.30 -6.37 28.61
N PRO A 376 -6.90 -6.43 29.81
CA PRO A 376 -7.12 -7.69 30.49
C PRO A 376 -8.14 -8.54 29.73
N LEU A 377 -8.01 -9.86 29.90
CA LEU A 377 -8.95 -10.85 29.39
C LEU A 377 -10.02 -11.19 30.44
N SER A 378 -11.23 -11.49 29.96
CA SER A 378 -12.35 -11.94 30.79
C SER A 378 -12.97 -13.19 30.19
N GLU A 379 -13.01 -14.28 30.97
CA GLU A 379 -13.53 -15.58 30.53
C GLU A 379 -14.93 -15.48 29.91
N GLY A 380 -15.86 -14.76 30.56
CA GLY A 380 -17.23 -14.62 30.04
C GLY A 380 -17.39 -13.79 28.77
N LYS A 381 -16.37 -13.03 28.34
CA LYS A 381 -16.46 -12.10 27.18
C LYS A 381 -15.51 -12.46 26.04
N ASP A 382 -14.40 -13.10 26.35
CA ASP A 382 -13.32 -13.32 25.39
C ASP A 382 -13.28 -14.75 24.83
N LEU A 383 -14.03 -15.70 25.39
CA LEU A 383 -14.20 -17.02 24.78
C LEU A 383 -14.78 -16.91 23.36
N ASN A 384 -14.21 -17.68 22.43
CA ASN A 384 -14.50 -17.66 21.00
C ASN A 384 -14.28 -16.30 20.29
N ARG A 385 -13.65 -15.34 20.95
CA ARG A 385 -13.31 -14.07 20.31
C ARG A 385 -12.21 -14.28 19.28
N ARG A 386 -12.36 -13.67 18.12
CA ARG A 386 -11.34 -13.62 17.08
C ARG A 386 -10.13 -12.82 17.54
N VAL A 387 -8.96 -13.38 17.28
CA VAL A 387 -7.65 -12.84 17.63
C VAL A 387 -6.70 -13.04 16.48
N ARG A 388 -5.67 -12.19 16.42
CA ARG A 388 -4.69 -12.20 15.35
C ARG A 388 -3.29 -11.96 15.88
N PHE A 389 -2.30 -12.40 15.13
CA PHE A 389 -0.90 -12.04 15.32
C PHE A 389 -0.19 -12.07 13.97
N PHE A 390 0.98 -11.44 13.86
CA PHE A 390 1.78 -11.51 12.65
C PHE A 390 2.80 -12.66 12.75
N SER A 391 2.71 -13.65 11.85
CA SER A 391 3.71 -14.74 11.80
C SER A 391 4.94 -14.27 11.04
N THR A 392 6.09 -14.29 11.70
CA THR A 392 7.37 -13.93 11.08
C THR A 392 7.88 -15.03 10.13
N GLN A 393 7.38 -16.25 10.28
CA GLN A 393 7.71 -17.38 9.40
C GLN A 393 6.93 -17.32 8.09
N LYS A 394 5.64 -17.04 8.16
CA LYS A 394 4.77 -16.93 6.97
C LYS A 394 4.74 -15.54 6.37
N ASN A 395 5.29 -14.55 7.07
CA ASN A 395 5.23 -13.14 6.70
C ASN A 395 3.79 -12.67 6.41
N THR A 396 2.84 -13.10 7.27
CA THR A 396 1.42 -12.80 7.12
C THR A 396 0.73 -12.73 8.49
N GLU A 397 -0.39 -12.01 8.55
CA GLU A 397 -1.30 -12.04 9.69
C GLU A 397 -2.00 -13.41 9.75
N MET A 398 -1.97 -14.03 10.92
CA MET A 398 -2.62 -15.29 11.24
C MET A 398 -3.85 -14.99 12.11
N GLU A 399 -4.97 -15.67 11.85
CA GLU A 399 -6.23 -15.50 12.59
C GLU A 399 -6.63 -16.80 13.29
N GLY A 400 -7.17 -16.68 14.50
CA GLY A 400 -7.81 -17.78 15.21
C GLY A 400 -8.84 -17.28 16.22
N VAL A 401 -9.31 -18.19 17.08
CA VAL A 401 -10.24 -17.87 18.16
C VAL A 401 -9.73 -18.35 19.51
N ILE A 402 -10.03 -17.60 20.55
CA ILE A 402 -9.70 -18.00 21.93
C ILE A 402 -10.57 -19.20 22.33
N HIS A 403 -9.93 -20.33 22.59
CA HIS A 403 -10.55 -21.54 23.10
C HIS A 403 -10.67 -21.52 24.63
N VAL A 404 -9.62 -21.07 25.33
CA VAL A 404 -9.57 -20.97 26.80
C VAL A 404 -8.89 -19.67 27.21
N VAL A 405 -9.46 -19.00 28.22
CA VAL A 405 -8.86 -17.83 28.87
C VAL A 405 -8.27 -18.26 30.21
N LYS A 406 -6.97 -18.03 30.41
CA LYS A 406 -6.26 -18.34 31.67
C LYS A 406 -6.47 -19.79 32.14
N SER A 407 -6.08 -20.75 31.31
CA SER A 407 -6.19 -22.18 31.57
C SER A 407 -5.66 -22.55 32.96
N SER A 408 -6.48 -23.26 33.75
CA SER A 408 -6.06 -23.85 35.02
C SER A 408 -5.28 -25.15 34.84
N HIS A 409 -5.29 -25.72 33.63
CA HIS A 409 -4.47 -26.87 33.28
C HIS A 409 -3.01 -26.45 33.09
N LYS A 410 -2.11 -27.35 33.50
CA LYS A 410 -0.66 -27.20 33.28
C LYS A 410 -0.33 -27.64 31.86
N GLU A 411 0.03 -26.69 31.01
CA GLU A 411 0.46 -26.97 29.65
C GLU A 411 1.95 -27.23 29.61
N VAL A 412 2.35 -28.32 28.95
CA VAL A 412 3.75 -28.75 28.88
C VAL A 412 4.37 -28.23 27.60
N VAL A 413 5.43 -27.43 27.72
CA VAL A 413 6.21 -26.90 26.59
C VAL A 413 7.61 -27.54 26.62
N LYS A 414 8.00 -28.13 25.48
CA LYS A 414 9.33 -28.72 25.28
C LYS A 414 10.20 -27.78 24.46
N TYR A 415 11.39 -27.47 24.98
CA TYR A 415 12.35 -26.57 24.35
C TYR A 415 13.41 -27.33 23.53
N ASP A 416 14.20 -26.58 22.77
CA ASP A 416 15.22 -27.12 21.86
C ASP A 416 16.37 -27.81 22.62
N ASP A 417 16.64 -27.39 23.86
CA ASP A 417 17.58 -28.04 24.79
C ASP A 417 16.99 -29.31 25.46
N LEU A 418 15.84 -29.78 24.99
CA LEU A 418 15.10 -30.94 25.48
C LEU A 418 14.52 -30.78 26.89
N THR A 419 14.64 -29.61 27.51
CA THR A 419 13.99 -29.32 28.78
C THR A 419 12.48 -29.20 28.59
N ILE A 420 11.77 -29.47 29.68
CA ILE A 420 10.31 -29.44 29.74
C ILE A 420 9.94 -28.42 30.82
N HIS A 421 9.07 -27.47 30.49
CA HIS A 421 8.47 -26.55 31.45
C HIS A 421 6.96 -26.64 31.41
N GLU A 422 6.35 -26.43 32.57
CA GLU A 422 4.90 -26.45 32.75
C GLU A 422 4.41 -25.02 33.01
N TYR A 423 3.46 -24.58 32.21
CA TYR A 423 2.85 -23.26 32.32
C TYR A 423 1.41 -23.36 32.80
N THR A 424 0.99 -22.36 33.58
CA THR A 424 -0.40 -22.19 34.02
C THR A 424 -0.91 -20.81 33.60
N GLY A 425 -2.24 -20.66 33.55
CA GLY A 425 -2.85 -19.36 33.22
C GLY A 425 -2.71 -18.96 31.75
N LEU A 426 -2.42 -19.92 30.85
CA LEU A 426 -2.26 -19.64 29.43
C LEU A 426 -3.58 -19.30 28.74
N ILE A 427 -3.48 -18.49 27.69
CA ILE A 427 -4.50 -18.33 26.67
C ILE A 427 -4.30 -19.45 25.65
N VAL A 428 -5.36 -20.22 25.38
CA VAL A 428 -5.34 -21.30 24.39
C VAL A 428 -6.11 -20.82 23.17
N ILE A 429 -5.48 -20.85 22.00
CA ILE A 429 -6.00 -20.31 20.75
C ILE A 429 -5.92 -21.39 19.68
N GLY A 430 -6.88 -21.42 18.77
CA GLY A 430 -6.79 -22.30 17.60
C GLY A 430 -7.72 -21.87 16.49
N ASN A 431 -7.61 -22.55 15.36
CA ASN A 431 -8.56 -22.45 14.27
C ASN A 431 -9.50 -23.66 14.30
N ASN A 432 -10.80 -23.42 14.36
CA ASN A 432 -11.83 -24.45 14.33
C ASN A 432 -12.43 -24.56 12.92
N GLY A 433 -11.75 -25.31 12.06
CA GLY A 433 -12.19 -25.59 10.70
C GLY A 433 -12.87 -26.96 10.64
N GLY A 434 -14.20 -26.99 10.48
CA GLY A 434 -14.95 -28.24 10.28
C GLY A 434 -15.00 -29.17 11.50
N GLY A 435 -14.94 -28.63 12.72
CA GLY A 435 -15.05 -29.39 13.97
C GLY A 435 -13.74 -29.97 14.49
N ALA A 436 -12.61 -29.69 13.84
CA ALA A 436 -11.27 -30.03 14.31
C ALA A 436 -10.48 -28.75 14.63
N TRP A 437 -9.77 -28.77 15.76
CA TRP A 437 -8.86 -27.70 16.15
C TRP A 437 -7.49 -27.89 15.50
N SER A 438 -6.92 -26.78 15.03
CA SER A 438 -5.57 -26.70 14.47
C SER A 438 -4.83 -25.49 15.02
N THR A 439 -3.53 -25.64 15.26
CA THR A 439 -2.66 -24.52 15.65
C THR A 439 -2.61 -23.47 14.55
N ILE A 440 -2.44 -22.21 14.95
CA ILE A 440 -2.28 -21.08 14.03
C ILE A 440 -0.83 -20.57 14.00
N SER A 441 0.06 -21.16 14.79
CA SER A 441 1.46 -20.73 14.98
C SER A 441 2.46 -21.82 14.59
N GLU A 442 3.66 -21.40 14.21
CA GLU A 442 4.78 -22.27 13.84
C GLU A 442 6.04 -21.95 14.66
N LYS A 443 7.05 -22.83 14.57
CA LYS A 443 8.34 -22.61 15.25
C LYS A 443 8.97 -21.31 14.74
N GLY A 444 9.30 -20.42 15.67
CA GLY A 444 9.86 -19.09 15.38
C GLY A 444 8.84 -17.95 15.42
N ASP A 445 7.55 -18.24 15.64
CA ASP A 445 6.56 -17.20 15.95
C ASP A 445 6.58 -16.79 17.44
N SER A 446 7.30 -17.51 18.30
CA SER A 446 7.43 -17.19 19.73
C SER A 446 7.89 -15.76 19.94
N GLY A 447 7.27 -15.05 20.87
CA GLY A 447 7.48 -13.62 21.10
C GLY A 447 6.46 -12.74 20.37
N SER A 448 5.70 -13.24 19.40
CA SER A 448 4.68 -12.45 18.70
C SER A 448 3.58 -12.00 19.65
N VAL A 449 3.11 -10.76 19.50
CA VAL A 449 1.96 -10.26 20.25
C VAL A 449 0.66 -10.64 19.56
N ILE A 450 -0.25 -11.18 20.36
CA ILE A 450 -1.62 -11.51 19.97
C ILE A 450 -2.52 -10.34 20.35
N TYR A 451 -3.35 -9.88 19.41
CA TYR A 451 -4.26 -8.76 19.58
C TYR A 451 -5.68 -9.08 19.12
N ASP A 452 -6.65 -8.31 19.62
CA ASP A 452 -8.04 -8.40 19.18
C ASP A 452 -8.31 -7.57 17.90
N ASN A 453 -9.54 -7.62 17.39
CA ASN A 453 -9.96 -6.85 16.21
C ASN A 453 -9.90 -5.31 16.39
N GLN A 454 -9.62 -4.82 17.59
CA GLN A 454 -9.41 -3.41 17.90
C GLN A 454 -7.91 -3.10 18.07
N PHE A 455 -7.03 -4.01 17.66
CA PHE A 455 -5.57 -3.89 17.80
C PHE A 455 -5.12 -3.71 19.26
N ARG A 456 -5.92 -4.20 20.23
CA ARG A 456 -5.51 -4.20 21.64
C ARG A 456 -4.76 -5.49 21.94
N PRO A 457 -3.48 -5.42 22.34
CA PRO A 457 -2.70 -6.57 22.75
C PRO A 457 -3.35 -7.31 23.92
N ILE A 458 -3.38 -8.63 23.86
CA ILE A 458 -3.96 -9.51 24.89
C ILE A 458 -3.01 -10.63 25.34
N GLY A 459 -2.07 -11.04 24.48
CA GLY A 459 -1.18 -12.14 24.79
C GLY A 459 0.19 -12.07 24.12
N LEU A 460 1.14 -12.78 24.69
CA LEU A 460 2.48 -13.01 24.14
C LEU A 460 2.61 -14.49 23.78
N LEU A 461 2.79 -14.79 22.50
CA LEU A 461 2.85 -16.16 21.98
C LEU A 461 4.11 -16.87 22.46
N ILE A 462 3.98 -18.04 23.10
CA ILE A 462 5.12 -18.82 23.62
C ILE A 462 5.38 -20.12 22.85
N GLY A 463 4.38 -20.63 22.12
CA GLY A 463 4.51 -21.84 21.32
C GLY A 463 3.17 -22.41 20.87
N GLY A 464 3.19 -23.63 20.35
CA GLY A 464 1.99 -24.36 19.93
C GLY A 464 2.23 -25.86 19.82
N ASN A 465 1.14 -26.62 19.79
CA ASN A 465 1.15 -28.05 19.47
C ASN A 465 0.37 -28.28 18.15
N ASN A 466 -0.04 -29.51 17.83
CA ASN A 466 -0.77 -29.78 16.59
C ASN A 466 -2.18 -29.15 16.54
N GLN A 467 -2.76 -28.80 17.69
CA GLN A 467 -4.15 -28.38 17.82
C GLN A 467 -4.29 -26.91 18.24
N PHE A 468 -3.36 -26.39 19.03
CA PHE A 468 -3.49 -25.10 19.68
C PHE A 468 -2.19 -24.32 19.70
N THR A 469 -2.34 -22.99 19.66
CA THR A 469 -1.34 -21.98 19.96
C THR A 469 -1.53 -21.52 21.41
N PHE A 470 -0.42 -21.31 22.11
CA PHE A 470 -0.39 -20.95 23.51
C PHE A 470 0.24 -19.57 23.70
N ALA A 471 -0.38 -18.75 24.55
CA ALA A 471 0.10 -17.40 24.84
C ALA A 471 -0.05 -17.03 26.32
N LEU A 472 0.87 -16.21 26.82
CA LEU A 472 0.82 -15.64 28.16
C LEU A 472 -0.07 -14.38 28.18
N PRO A 473 -0.90 -14.16 29.21
CA PRO A 473 -1.71 -12.94 29.32
C PRO A 473 -0.84 -11.68 29.42
N LEU A 474 -0.89 -10.84 28.40
CA LEU A 474 0.04 -9.72 28.28
C LEU A 474 -0.14 -8.66 29.37
N SER A 475 -1.38 -8.42 29.82
CA SER A 475 -1.65 -7.49 30.93
C SER A 475 -0.91 -7.87 32.20
N ASP A 476 -0.79 -9.16 32.46
CA ASP A 476 -0.14 -9.70 33.66
C ASP A 476 1.39 -9.51 33.53
N LEU A 477 1.95 -9.74 32.33
CA LEU A 477 3.36 -9.52 32.03
C LEU A 477 3.78 -8.05 32.13
N LEU A 478 2.98 -7.14 31.56
CA LEU A 478 3.22 -5.70 31.62
C LEU A 478 3.17 -5.19 33.07
N THR A 479 2.25 -5.72 33.88
CA THR A 479 2.18 -5.41 35.32
C THR A 479 3.43 -5.93 36.05
N ALA A 480 3.85 -7.17 35.79
CA ALA A 480 5.00 -7.78 36.43
C ALA A 480 6.32 -7.08 36.09
N THR A 481 6.44 -6.53 34.88
CA THR A 481 7.62 -5.80 34.41
C THR A 481 7.54 -4.28 34.63
N ASN A 482 6.45 -3.80 35.23
CA ASN A 482 6.11 -2.39 35.36
C ASN A 482 6.32 -1.59 34.04
N SER A 483 5.74 -2.10 32.96
CA SER A 483 5.84 -1.54 31.62
C SER A 483 4.47 -1.32 30.98
N LYS A 484 4.42 -0.50 29.92
CA LYS A 484 3.21 -0.23 29.13
C LYS A 484 3.53 -0.27 27.64
N ILE A 485 2.54 -0.59 26.80
CA ILE A 485 2.71 -0.52 25.34
C ILE A 485 3.09 0.91 24.94
N PHE A 486 4.14 1.06 24.13
CA PHE A 486 4.53 2.36 23.57
C PHE A 486 3.49 2.83 22.56
N GLN A 487 2.95 4.03 22.76
CA GLN A 487 2.05 4.69 21.82
C GLN A 487 2.80 5.84 21.16
N SER A 488 3.06 5.73 19.85
CA SER A 488 3.66 6.83 19.09
C SER A 488 2.69 8.02 19.10
N PRO A 489 3.15 9.26 19.30
CA PRO A 489 2.30 10.43 19.09
C PRO A 489 1.81 10.39 17.63
N ILE A 490 0.50 10.22 17.46
CA ILE A 490 -0.13 10.25 16.14
C ILE A 490 0.13 11.64 15.57
N SER A 491 0.93 11.71 14.50
CA SER A 491 1.31 12.95 13.81
C SER A 491 0.23 13.45 12.85
#